data_AF-A0A916M0H0-F1
#
_entry.id   AF-A0A916M0H0-F1
#
_cell.length_a   1.000
_cell.length_b   1.000
_cell.length_c   1.000
_cell.angle_alpha   90.00
_cell.angle_beta   90.00
_cell.angle_gamma   90.00
#
_symmetry.space_group_name_H-M   'P 1'
#
loop_
_entity.id
_entity.type
_entity.pdbx_description
1 polymer ?
#
loop_
_entity_poly.entity_id
_entity_poly.type
_entity_poly.pdbx_seq_one_letter_code
_entity_poly.pdbx_strand_id
1 'polypeptide(L)' 'MNKPKYFIESGEAAKLLRSKLGMNQADFWSRISVTQSGGSRYESGRNLPKPVRLLLHLAYAPEKQAMAMLKFLRQSESD' A
#
# COMPACT_ATOMS: atom_id res chain seq x y z
N MET A 1 -12.75 16.69 -4.85
CA MET A 1 -12.52 16.13 -3.49
C MET A 1 -11.04 16.14 -3.20
N ASN A 2 -10.62 16.42 -1.95
CA ASN A 2 -9.21 16.29 -1.58
C ASN A 2 -8.79 14.82 -1.61
N LYS A 3 -7.61 14.55 -2.18
CA LYS A 3 -7.05 13.20 -2.24
C LYS A 3 -6.82 12.65 -0.82
N PRO A 4 -7.32 11.43 -0.50
CA PRO A 4 -7.00 10.79 0.77
C PRO A 4 -5.49 10.52 0.92
N LYS A 5 -4.99 10.61 2.14
CA LYS A 5 -3.59 10.23 2.44
C LYS A 5 -3.40 8.72 2.26
N TYR A 6 -2.20 8.31 1.88
CA TYR A 6 -1.89 6.88 1.83
C TYR A 6 -1.84 6.31 3.24
N PHE A 7 -2.24 5.05 3.38
CA PHE A 7 -2.20 4.37 4.68
C PHE A 7 -0.75 3.96 5.02
N ILE A 8 0.04 3.67 3.99
CA ILE A 8 1.46 3.36 4.07
C ILE A 8 2.21 4.26 3.10
N GLU A 9 3.08 5.13 3.63
CA GLU A 9 3.80 6.13 2.82
C GLU A 9 5.22 5.67 2.42
N SER A 10 5.83 4.76 3.17
CA SER A 10 7.21 4.29 2.98
C SER A 10 7.34 2.77 3.16
N GLY A 11 8.43 2.20 2.65
CA GLY A 11 8.72 0.78 2.87
C GLY A 11 9.03 0.44 4.33
N GLU A 12 9.58 1.38 5.10
CA GLU A 12 9.75 1.25 6.55
C GLU A 12 8.40 1.10 7.25
N ALA A 13 7.40 1.91 6.88
CA ALA A 13 6.04 1.79 7.40
C ALA A 13 5.38 0.46 6.99
N ALA A 14 5.62 -0.01 5.76
CA ALA A 14 5.16 -1.33 5.32
C ALA A 14 5.75 -2.45 6.17
N LYS A 15 7.07 -2.39 6.45
CA LYS A 15 7.79 -3.34 7.31
C LYS A 15 7.21 -3.36 8.74
N LEU A 16 6.94 -2.19 9.32
CA LEU A 16 6.34 -2.08 10.66
C LEU A 16 4.95 -2.73 10.71
N LEU A 17 4.10 -2.45 9.71
CA LEU A 17 2.78 -3.08 9.63
C LEU A 17 2.90 -4.60 9.45
N ARG A 18 3.76 -5.06 8.54
CA ARG A 18 4.01 -6.48 8.31
C ARG A 18 4.41 -7.21 9.60
N SER A 19 5.34 -6.62 10.36
CA SER A 19 5.78 -7.17 11.65
C SER A 19 4.64 -7.24 12.67
N LYS A 20 3.80 -6.19 12.76
CA LYS A 20 2.60 -6.21 13.63
C LYS A 20 1.60 -7.30 13.24
N LEU A 21 1.49 -7.61 11.96
CA LEU A 21 0.62 -8.66 11.44
C LEU A 21 1.23 -10.07 11.56
N GLY A 22 2.48 -10.20 12.01
CA GLY A 22 3.17 -11.50 12.13
C GLY A 22 3.45 -12.17 10.78
N MET A 23 3.52 -11.41 9.69
CA MET A 23 3.67 -11.95 8.32
C MET A 23 5.14 -11.94 7.86
N ASN A 24 5.52 -12.93 7.06
CA ASN A 24 6.77 -12.89 6.30
C ASN A 24 6.62 -11.95 5.07
N GLN A 25 7.73 -11.64 4.41
CA GLN A 25 7.71 -10.73 3.24
C GLN A 25 6.92 -11.30 2.06
N ALA A 26 7.00 -12.61 1.78
CA ALA A 26 6.27 -13.19 0.66
C ALA A 26 4.74 -13.06 0.85
N ASP A 27 4.23 -13.38 2.03
CA ASP A 27 2.80 -13.33 2.34
C ASP A 27 2.26 -11.91 2.32
N PHE A 28 3.01 -10.95 2.86
CA PHE A 28 2.60 -9.55 2.90
C PHE A 28 2.60 -8.90 1.50
N TRP A 29 3.66 -9.10 0.74
CA TRP A 29 3.83 -8.42 -0.55
C TRP A 29 3.03 -9.10 -1.69
N SER A 30 2.78 -10.41 -1.60
CA SER A 30 2.00 -11.14 -2.60
C SER A 30 0.54 -10.67 -2.70
N ARG A 31 -0.07 -10.16 -1.61
CA ARG A 31 -1.44 -9.60 -1.63
C ARG A 31 -1.63 -8.48 -2.65
N ILE A 32 -0.56 -7.79 -3.01
CA ILE A 32 -0.57 -6.71 -3.99
C ILE A 32 0.28 -7.03 -5.23
N SER A 33 0.48 -8.33 -5.49
CA SER A 33 1.25 -8.83 -6.65
C SER A 33 2.70 -8.32 -6.71
N VAL A 34 3.31 -8.06 -5.55
CA VAL A 34 4.74 -7.72 -5.43
C VAL A 34 5.50 -8.97 -5.00
N THR A 35 6.61 -9.27 -5.68
CA THR A 35 7.49 -10.39 -5.30
C THR A 35 8.16 -10.14 -3.96
N GLN A 36 8.58 -11.19 -3.26
CA GLN A 36 9.31 -11.06 -1.99
C GLN A 36 10.59 -10.20 -2.14
N SER A 37 11.37 -10.41 -3.22
CA SER A 37 12.58 -9.63 -3.48
C SER A 37 12.28 -8.16 -3.81
N GLY A 38 11.15 -7.88 -4.47
CA GLY A 38 10.65 -6.52 -4.67
C GLY A 38 10.29 -5.85 -3.35
N GLY A 39 9.51 -6.55 -2.52
CA GLY A 39 9.14 -6.10 -1.18
C GLY A 39 10.34 -5.81 -0.29
N SER A 40 11.33 -6.70 -0.27
CA SER A 40 12.57 -6.51 0.49
C SER A 40 13.29 -5.22 0.10
N ARG A 41 13.34 -4.86 -1.19
CA ARG A 41 13.98 -3.60 -1.62
C ARG A 41 13.24 -2.40 -1.07
N TYR A 42 11.91 -2.43 -1.06
CA TYR A 42 11.11 -1.35 -0.50
C TYR A 42 11.36 -1.22 1.01
N GLU A 43 11.31 -2.33 1.74
CA GLU A 43 11.57 -2.35 3.20
C GLU A 43 13.00 -1.89 3.58
N SER A 44 13.95 -1.92 2.65
CA SER A 44 15.34 -1.49 2.86
C SER A 44 15.62 -0.08 2.32
N GLY A 45 14.59 0.73 2.08
CA GLY A 45 14.75 2.16 1.76
C GLY A 45 14.59 2.53 0.29
N ARG A 46 14.27 1.58 -0.60
CA ARG A 46 13.86 1.95 -1.97
C ARG A 46 12.51 2.69 -1.92
N ASN A 47 12.42 3.77 -2.69
CA ASN A 47 11.17 4.52 -2.82
C ASN A 47 10.02 3.62 -3.31
N LEU A 48 8.83 3.81 -2.72
CA LEU A 48 7.60 3.10 -3.10
C LEU A 48 6.93 3.79 -4.31
N PRO A 49 6.82 3.10 -5.46
CA PRO A 49 6.07 3.61 -6.60
C PRO A 49 4.62 3.95 -6.23
N LYS A 50 4.03 4.94 -6.90
CA LYS A 50 2.63 5.35 -6.66
C LYS A 50 1.64 4.18 -6.73
N PRO A 51 1.71 3.25 -7.72
CA PRO A 51 0.80 2.10 -7.76
C PRO A 51 0.92 1.20 -6.53
N VAL A 52 2.13 0.98 -6.03
CA VAL A 52 2.36 0.16 -4.83
C VAL A 52 1.74 0.80 -3.60
N ARG A 53 1.89 2.12 -3.41
CA ARG A 53 1.23 2.83 -2.28
C ARG A 53 -0.29 2.78 -2.35
N LEU A 54 -0.86 2.86 -3.56
CA LEU A 54 -2.30 2.72 -3.78
C LEU A 54 -2.79 1.31 -3.42
N LEU A 55 -2.13 0.28 -3.93
CA LEU A 55 -2.51 -1.11 -3.64
C LEU A 55 -2.33 -1.45 -2.16
N LEU A 56 -1.25 -0.99 -1.52
CA LEU A 56 -1.05 -1.13 -0.07
C LEU A 56 -2.20 -0.46 0.70
N HIS A 57 -2.63 0.74 0.30
CA HIS A 57 -3.76 1.41 0.92
C HIS A 57 -5.06 0.59 0.74
N LEU A 58 -5.36 0.15 -0.48
CA LEU A 58 -6.57 -0.62 -0.75
C LEU A 58 -6.60 -1.99 -0.06
N ALA A 59 -5.45 -2.64 0.11
CA ALA A 59 -5.35 -3.98 0.70
C ALA A 59 -5.29 -3.99 2.23
N TYR A 60 -4.77 -2.94 2.86
CA TYR A 60 -4.46 -2.95 4.31
C TYR A 60 -5.07 -1.82 5.13
N ALA A 61 -5.58 -0.75 4.50
CA ALA A 61 -6.25 0.31 5.25
C ALA A 61 -7.58 -0.18 5.81
N PRO A 62 -8.10 0.43 6.90
CA PRO A 62 -9.47 0.21 7.34
C PRO A 62 -10.45 0.44 6.19
N GLU A 63 -11.52 -0.35 6.13
CA GLU A 63 -12.48 -0.38 5.03
C GLU A 63 -12.99 1.01 4.63
N LYS A 64 -13.34 1.85 5.61
CA LYS A 64 -13.77 3.24 5.38
C LYS A 64 -12.72 4.06 4.62
N GLN A 65 -11.44 3.89 4.91
CA GLN A 65 -10.35 4.59 4.24
C GLN A 65 -10.13 4.03 2.82
N ALA A 66 -10.11 2.70 2.68
CA ALA A 66 -9.99 2.04 1.38
C ALA A 66 -11.11 2.46 0.42
N MET A 67 -12.35 2.52 0.90
CA MET A 67 -13.50 2.98 0.12
C MET A 67 -13.41 4.47 -0.25
N ALA A 68 -12.89 5.32 0.64
CA ALA A 68 -12.64 6.72 0.31
C ALA A 68 -11.59 6.89 -0.80
N MET A 69 -10.51 6.10 -0.76
CA MET A 69 -9.50 6.07 -1.83
C MET A 69 -10.08 5.55 -3.14
N LEU A 70 -10.85 4.45 -3.10
CA LEU A 70 -11.48 3.89 -4.30
C LEU A 70 -12.46 4.88 -4.94
N LYS A 71 -13.28 5.57 -4.13
CA LYS A 71 -14.18 6.62 -4.62
C LYS A 71 -13.41 7.76 -5.29
N PHE A 72 -12.31 8.20 -4.68
CA PHE A 72 -11.43 9.22 -5.27
C PHE A 72 -10.85 8.78 -6.63
N LEU A 73 -10.34 7.55 -6.72
CA LEU A 73 -9.76 7.01 -7.97
C LEU A 73 -10.77 6.90 -9.11
N ARG A 74 -12.03 6.51 -8.80
CA ARG A 74 -13.09 6.41 -9.80
C ARG A 74 -13.61 7.76 -10.29
N GLN A 75 -13.47 8.81 -9.50
CA GLN A 75 -13.89 10.16 -9.88
C GLN A 75 -12.84 10.89 -10.72
N SER A 76 -11.57 10.47 -10.67
CA SER A 76 -10.49 11.10 -11.43
C SER A 76 -10.40 10.68 -12.90
N GLU A 77 -11.37 9.91 -13.41
CA GLU A 77 -11.52 9.64 -14.86
C GLU A 77 -12.60 10.50 -15.53
N SER A 78 -13.18 11.46 -14.81
CA SER A 78 -14.08 12.46 -15.39
C SER A 78 -13.34 13.80 -15.55
N ASP A 79 -12.33 13.82 -16.41
CA ASP A 79 -11.74 15.01 -17.02
C ASP A 79 -11.45 14.71 -18.50
#